data_AF-A0A6H1NNR3-F1
#
_entry.id   AF-A0A6H1NNR3-F1
#
_cell.length_a   1.000
_cell.length_b   1.000
_cell.length_c   1.000
_cell.angle_alpha   90.00
_cell.angle_beta   90.00
_cell.angle_gamma   90.00
#
_symmetry.space_group_name_H-M   'P 1'
#
loop_
_entity.id
_entity.type
_entity.pdbx_description
1 polymer ?
#
loop_
_entity_poly.entity_id
_entity_poly.type
_entity_poly.pdbx_seq_one_letter_code
_entity_poly.pdbx_strand_id
1 'polypeptide(L)'
;MHVRCPDRLPEDVYRQVLEQLAELSPVVQALPPTAALVELKGALRYHGVDGRRLGEVLRVRTISRLGVDVRVGIGPSITVAATASGQITGPGGVLAVDPGQVADWLGPLPVEALHGIGPRQAQVLRDYGVHCVGLLAAIPPATVQRLLGGRAGRQVADRARGIDPRPVAPRALPASASVSRTFPRDTLDGAAVRAALLDLVVTLALQLRRRGQAARGLTLTLRFAGGTTWEKTRRLPEASAHDDDLRTLAYRLIDAAGLQRGRLTGITLKGDDLIAAGQVAEQISFDRAREARLVAEEVSDRIRAKFGPSVIRPATTLLRVS
;
A
#
# COMPACT_ATOMS: atom_id res chain seq x y z
N MET A 1 -4.37 -8.81 -16.44
CA MET A 1 -2.91 -8.67 -16.20
C MET A 1 -2.69 -8.44 -14.72
N HIS A 2 -1.67 -9.07 -14.15
CA HIS A 2 -1.22 -8.86 -12.77
C HIS A 2 0.23 -8.39 -12.80
N VAL A 3 0.52 -7.27 -12.15
CA VAL A 3 1.84 -6.63 -12.14
C VAL A 3 2.36 -6.69 -10.71
N ARG A 4 3.53 -7.29 -10.52
CA ARG A 4 4.19 -7.42 -9.22
C ARG A 4 5.49 -6.63 -9.22
N CYS A 5 5.55 -5.64 -8.34
CA CYS A 5 6.71 -4.82 -8.04
C CYS A 5 7.67 -5.55 -7.10
N PRO A 6 8.92 -5.06 -6.96
CA PRO A 6 9.85 -5.53 -5.94
C PRO A 6 9.30 -5.41 -4.52
N ASP A 7 9.64 -6.35 -3.63
CA ASP A 7 9.07 -6.46 -2.27
C ASP A 7 9.35 -5.23 -1.37
N ARG A 8 10.41 -4.47 -1.66
CA ARG A 8 10.83 -3.27 -0.91
C ARG A 8 10.66 -1.98 -1.72
N LEU A 9 9.69 -1.95 -2.63
CA LEU A 9 9.45 -0.75 -3.44
C LEU A 9 8.88 0.38 -2.56
N PRO A 10 9.49 1.58 -2.56
CA PRO A 10 8.92 2.75 -1.89
C PRO A 10 7.52 3.07 -2.42
N GLU A 11 6.62 3.52 -1.54
CA GLU A 11 5.21 3.79 -1.89
C GLU A 11 5.04 4.87 -2.96
N ASP A 12 5.91 5.89 -2.95
CA ASP A 12 5.94 6.95 -3.96
C ASP A 12 6.30 6.39 -5.34
N VAL A 13 7.26 5.46 -5.41
CA VAL A 13 7.62 4.78 -6.65
C VAL A 13 6.51 3.81 -7.07
N TYR A 14 5.89 3.10 -6.12
CA TYR A 14 4.73 2.25 -6.41
C TYR A 14 3.53 3.06 -6.96
N ARG A 15 3.31 4.27 -6.45
CA ARG A 15 2.30 5.19 -7.00
C ARG A 15 2.63 5.59 -8.45
N GLN A 16 3.89 5.89 -8.75
CA GLN A 16 4.31 6.16 -10.12
C GLN A 16 4.13 4.95 -11.04
N VAL A 17 4.35 3.72 -10.55
CA VAL A 17 4.00 2.50 -11.31
C VAL A 17 2.50 2.44 -11.59
N LEU A 18 1.64 2.72 -10.60
CA LEU A 18 0.18 2.75 -10.81
C LEU A 18 -0.24 3.79 -11.86
N GLU A 19 0.40 4.95 -11.89
CA GLU A 19 0.18 5.97 -12.93
C GLU A 19 0.54 5.44 -14.32
N GLN A 20 1.68 4.73 -14.46
CA GLN A 20 2.05 4.06 -15.71
C GLN A 20 1.04 2.99 -16.15
N LEU A 21 0.40 2.30 -15.20
CA LEU A 21 -0.66 1.33 -15.51
C LEU A 21 -1.95 2.02 -15.96
N ALA A 22 -2.29 3.16 -15.34
CA ALA A 22 -3.46 3.95 -15.69
C ALA A 22 -3.35 4.55 -17.10
N GLU A 23 -2.14 4.82 -17.58
CA GLU A 23 -1.87 5.19 -18.99
C GLU A 23 -2.16 4.04 -19.97
N LEU A 24 -2.07 2.78 -19.54
CA LEU A 24 -2.31 1.59 -20.39
C LEU A 24 -3.78 1.16 -20.40
N SER A 25 -4.47 1.29 -19.28
CA SER A 25 -5.88 0.92 -19.17
C SER A 25 -6.58 1.74 -18.09
N PRO A 26 -7.83 2.17 -18.30
CA PRO A 26 -8.59 2.89 -17.28
C PRO A 26 -9.00 2.00 -16.10
N VAL A 27 -8.95 0.66 -16.25
CA VAL A 27 -9.39 -0.29 -15.23
C VAL A 27 -8.18 -0.88 -14.51
N VAL A 28 -7.75 -0.18 -13.45
CA VAL A 28 -6.61 -0.55 -12.60
C VAL A 28 -7.07 -0.71 -11.14
N GLN A 29 -6.68 -1.82 -10.53
CA GLN A 29 -6.90 -2.12 -9.12
C GLN A 29 -5.56 -2.23 -8.40
N ALA A 30 -5.26 -1.26 -7.53
CA ALA A 30 -4.11 -1.33 -6.65
C ALA A 30 -4.27 -2.45 -5.61
N LEU A 31 -3.24 -3.29 -5.46
CA LEU A 31 -3.10 -4.33 -4.44
C LEU A 31 -1.82 -4.05 -3.62
N PRO A 32 -1.84 -3.05 -2.73
CA PRO A 32 -0.68 -2.75 -1.91
C PRO A 32 -0.25 -3.96 -1.07
N PRO A 33 1.05 -4.09 -0.75
CA PRO A 33 2.09 -3.08 -0.97
C PRO A 33 2.74 -3.09 -2.36
N THR A 34 2.65 -4.19 -3.10
CA THR A 34 3.57 -4.43 -4.24
C THR A 34 2.91 -4.99 -5.49
N ALA A 35 1.59 -5.04 -5.60
CA ALA A 35 0.95 -5.61 -6.78
C ALA A 35 -0.20 -4.75 -7.30
N ALA A 36 -0.53 -4.90 -8.57
CA ALA A 36 -1.72 -4.29 -9.16
C ALA A 36 -2.35 -5.23 -10.19
N LEU A 37 -3.67 -5.13 -10.35
CA LEU A 37 -4.40 -5.78 -11.42
C LEU A 37 -4.81 -4.76 -12.46
N VAL A 38 -4.76 -5.16 -13.72
CA VAL A 38 -5.16 -4.34 -14.86
C VAL A 38 -6.02 -5.18 -15.80
N GLU A 39 -7.19 -4.67 -16.15
CA GLU A 39 -8.02 -5.26 -17.21
C GLU A 39 -7.50 -4.82 -18.57
N LEU A 40 -7.22 -5.78 -19.46
CA LEU A 40 -6.64 -5.50 -20.76
C LEU A 40 -7.67 -5.50 -21.91
N LYS A 41 -8.92 -5.90 -21.69
CA LYS A 41 -9.89 -6.14 -22.78
C LYS A 41 -10.06 -4.93 -23.73
N GLY A 42 -10.17 -3.73 -23.17
CA GLY A 42 -10.21 -2.48 -23.95
C GLY A 42 -8.84 -2.06 -24.49
N ALA A 43 -7.79 -2.19 -23.65
CA ALA A 43 -6.43 -1.79 -23.99
C ALA A 43 -5.85 -2.56 -25.20
N LEU A 44 -6.12 -3.86 -25.30
CA LEU A 44 -5.67 -4.69 -26.43
C LEU A 44 -6.23 -4.17 -27.76
N ARG A 45 -7.51 -3.76 -27.79
CA ARG A 45 -8.16 -3.21 -28.98
C ARG A 45 -7.61 -1.83 -29.33
N TYR A 46 -7.39 -0.99 -28.32
CA TYR A 46 -6.89 0.37 -28.50
C TYR A 46 -5.44 0.39 -29.02
N HIS A 47 -4.57 -0.46 -28.46
CA HIS A 47 -3.16 -0.51 -28.84
C HIS A 47 -2.87 -1.42 -30.03
N GLY A 48 -3.81 -2.29 -30.43
CA GLY A 48 -3.64 -3.19 -31.57
C GLY A 48 -2.54 -4.24 -31.39
N VAL A 49 -2.22 -4.61 -30.15
CA VAL A 49 -1.17 -5.58 -29.80
C VAL A 49 -1.67 -6.60 -28.79
N ASP A 50 -1.01 -7.74 -28.70
CA ASP A 50 -1.32 -8.76 -27.71
C ASP A 50 -0.93 -8.35 -26.27
N GLY A 51 -1.41 -9.12 -25.30
CA GLY A 51 -1.15 -8.84 -23.89
C GLY A 51 0.33 -8.90 -23.56
N ARG A 52 1.06 -9.88 -24.10
CA ARG A 52 2.49 -10.07 -23.84
C ARG A 52 3.29 -8.82 -24.24
N ARG A 53 3.00 -8.27 -25.42
CA ARG A 53 3.61 -7.05 -25.93
C ARG A 53 3.29 -5.84 -25.03
N LEU A 54 2.05 -5.69 -24.56
CA LEU A 54 1.71 -4.64 -23.57
C LEU A 54 2.49 -4.81 -22.26
N GLY A 55 2.66 -6.04 -21.78
CA GLY A 55 3.47 -6.34 -20.61
C GLY A 55 4.93 -5.93 -20.78
N GLU A 56 5.52 -6.18 -21.94
CA GLU A 56 6.91 -5.76 -22.22
C GLU A 56 7.03 -4.24 -22.37
N VAL A 57 6.06 -3.58 -23.01
CA VAL A 57 6.00 -2.11 -23.08
C VAL A 57 5.95 -1.51 -21.68
N LEU A 58 5.12 -2.06 -20.79
CA LEU A 58 5.05 -1.64 -19.40
C LEU A 58 6.41 -1.77 -18.71
N ARG A 59 7.07 -2.93 -18.83
CA ARG A 59 8.39 -3.15 -18.20
C ARG A 59 9.44 -2.17 -18.70
N VAL A 60 9.53 -1.96 -20.01
CA VAL A 60 10.47 -0.98 -20.58
C VAL A 60 10.21 0.42 -20.03
N ARG A 61 8.93 0.81 -19.89
CA ARG A 61 8.55 2.11 -19.29
C ARG A 61 8.94 2.19 -17.81
N THR A 62 8.67 1.18 -17.00
CA THR A 62 9.00 1.22 -15.56
C THR A 62 10.51 1.18 -15.33
N ILE A 63 11.27 0.43 -16.14
CA ILE A 63 12.75 0.42 -16.06
C ILE A 63 13.31 1.79 -16.44
N SER A 64 12.89 2.32 -17.59
CA SER A 64 13.46 3.58 -18.12
C SER A 64 13.09 4.81 -17.30
N ARG A 65 11.85 4.88 -16.79
CA ARG A 65 11.35 6.05 -16.05
C ARG A 65 11.61 5.98 -14.55
N LEU A 66 11.55 4.78 -13.97
CA LEU A 66 11.53 4.59 -12.52
C LEU A 66 12.72 3.77 -12.00
N GLY A 67 13.52 3.16 -12.89
CA GLY A 67 14.57 2.21 -12.49
C GLY A 67 14.01 0.91 -11.89
N VAL A 68 12.74 0.59 -12.15
CA VAL A 68 12.05 -0.55 -11.55
C VAL A 68 11.70 -1.57 -12.63
N ASP A 69 12.25 -2.78 -12.47
CA ASP A 69 11.79 -3.94 -13.22
C ASP A 69 10.61 -4.61 -12.50
N VAL A 70 9.60 -4.99 -13.27
CA VAL A 70 8.35 -5.57 -12.75
C VAL A 70 8.12 -6.95 -13.33
N ARG A 71 7.45 -7.80 -12.56
CA ARG A 71 7.01 -9.14 -12.98
C ARG A 71 5.56 -9.05 -13.43
N VAL A 72 5.31 -9.32 -14.71
CA VAL A 72 4.01 -9.18 -15.34
C VAL A 72 3.46 -10.54 -15.71
N GLY A 73 2.33 -10.91 -15.12
CA GLY A 73 1.58 -12.10 -15.46
C GLY A 73 0.33 -11.76 -16.25
N ILE A 74 0.07 -12.52 -17.32
CA ILE A 74 -1.06 -12.30 -18.22
C ILE A 74 -1.79 -13.61 -18.40
N GLY A 75 -3.11 -13.55 -18.30
CA GLY A 75 -3.98 -14.71 -18.44
C GLY A 75 -5.44 -14.28 -18.54
N PRO A 76 -6.34 -15.22 -18.86
CA PRO A 76 -7.77 -14.95 -19.05
C PRO A 76 -8.50 -14.62 -17.75
N SER A 77 -7.89 -14.89 -16.60
CA SER A 77 -8.49 -14.68 -15.28
C SER A 77 -7.46 -14.15 -14.29
N ILE A 78 -7.94 -13.53 -13.19
CA ILE A 78 -7.06 -12.96 -12.15
C ILE A 78 -6.14 -14.05 -11.57
N THR A 79 -6.68 -15.23 -11.30
CA THR A 79 -5.92 -16.36 -10.77
C THR A 79 -4.79 -16.79 -11.70
N VAL A 80 -5.06 -16.93 -13.00
CA VAL A 80 -4.01 -17.32 -13.96
C VAL A 80 -2.96 -16.23 -14.08
N ALA A 81 -3.36 -14.96 -14.22
CA ALA A 81 -2.44 -13.84 -14.32
C ALA A 81 -1.57 -13.67 -13.06
N ALA A 82 -2.15 -13.79 -11.87
CA ALA A 82 -1.41 -13.68 -10.62
C ALA A 82 -0.43 -14.86 -10.43
N THR A 83 -0.86 -16.08 -10.74
CA THR A 83 -0.01 -17.28 -10.74
C THR A 83 1.17 -17.10 -11.71
N ALA A 84 0.90 -16.63 -12.93
CA ALA A 84 1.91 -16.37 -13.96
C ALA A 84 3.00 -15.40 -13.49
N SER A 85 2.61 -14.27 -12.89
CA SER A 85 3.58 -13.30 -12.36
C SER A 85 4.41 -13.87 -11.20
N GLY A 86 3.84 -14.80 -10.42
CA GLY A 86 4.50 -15.46 -9.30
C GLY A 86 5.55 -16.48 -9.73
N GLN A 87 5.42 -17.05 -10.94
CA GLN A 87 6.39 -17.99 -11.51
C GLN A 87 7.64 -17.31 -12.08
N ILE A 88 7.65 -15.97 -12.17
CA ILE A 88 8.81 -15.23 -12.64
C ILE A 88 9.83 -15.12 -11.50
N THR A 89 10.95 -15.83 -11.63
CA THR A 89 12.02 -15.93 -10.65
C THR A 89 13.06 -14.79 -10.75
N GLY A 90 13.17 -14.17 -11.93
CA GLY A 90 14.05 -13.02 -12.16
C GLY A 90 13.55 -11.71 -11.54
N PRO A 91 14.37 -10.64 -11.57
CA PRO A 91 14.00 -9.32 -11.05
C PRO A 91 12.78 -8.73 -11.76
N GLY A 92 12.57 -9.09 -13.03
CA GLY A 92 11.34 -8.84 -13.77
C GLY A 92 11.21 -9.77 -14.97
N GLY A 93 10.09 -9.65 -15.67
CA GLY A 93 9.77 -10.48 -16.84
C GLY A 93 8.29 -10.44 -17.17
N VAL A 94 7.93 -11.01 -18.33
CA VAL A 94 6.53 -11.17 -18.75
C VAL A 94 6.24 -12.65 -18.99
N LEU A 95 5.21 -13.16 -18.35
CA LEU A 95 4.67 -14.50 -18.59
C LEU A 95 3.21 -14.37 -18.99
N ALA A 96 2.89 -14.78 -20.21
CA ALA A 96 1.54 -14.78 -20.74
C ALA A 96 1.06 -16.22 -20.96
N VAL A 97 -0.17 -16.51 -20.53
CA VAL A 97 -0.84 -17.79 -20.68
C VAL A 97 -2.09 -17.58 -21.50
N ASP A 98 -2.13 -18.21 -22.67
CA ASP A 98 -3.29 -18.10 -23.57
C ASP A 98 -4.49 -18.89 -23.03
N PRO A 99 -5.73 -18.48 -23.33
CA PRO A 99 -6.93 -19.15 -22.82
C PRO A 99 -6.98 -20.65 -23.13
N GLY A 100 -6.48 -21.07 -24.30
CA GLY A 100 -6.43 -22.48 -24.71
C GLY A 100 -5.35 -23.31 -24.02
N GLN A 101 -4.39 -22.68 -23.33
CA GLN A 101 -3.24 -23.34 -22.70
C GLN A 101 -3.34 -23.39 -21.17
N VAL A 102 -4.40 -22.84 -20.59
CA VAL A 102 -4.51 -22.68 -19.13
C VAL A 102 -4.41 -24.01 -18.38
N ALA A 103 -5.12 -25.05 -18.85
CA ALA A 103 -5.13 -26.35 -18.19
C ALA A 103 -3.75 -27.00 -18.22
N ASP A 104 -3.10 -27.03 -19.38
CA ASP A 104 -1.78 -27.63 -19.58
C ASP A 104 -0.69 -26.88 -18.82
N TRP A 105 -0.80 -25.55 -18.74
CA TRP A 105 0.16 -24.72 -18.02
C TRP A 105 -0.01 -24.80 -16.50
N LEU A 106 -1.25 -24.79 -16.00
CA LEU A 106 -1.51 -24.90 -14.56
C LEU A 106 -1.22 -26.32 -14.04
N GLY A 107 -1.61 -27.35 -14.79
CA GLY A 107 -1.57 -28.75 -14.40
C GLY A 107 -0.30 -29.21 -13.65
N PRO A 108 0.91 -28.98 -14.18
CA PRO A 108 2.15 -29.43 -13.56
C PRO A 108 2.59 -28.58 -12.36
N LEU A 109 1.99 -27.42 -12.12
CA LEU A 109 2.37 -26.55 -11.01
C LEU A 109 2.00 -27.21 -9.67
N PRO A 110 2.82 -27.04 -8.61
CA PRO A 110 2.45 -27.47 -7.28
C PRO A 110 1.23 -26.67 -6.78
N VAL A 111 0.40 -27.26 -5.92
CA VAL A 111 -0.84 -26.60 -5.45
C VAL A 111 -0.58 -25.27 -4.75
N GLU A 112 0.54 -25.11 -4.04
CA GLU A 112 0.95 -23.87 -3.40
C GLU A 112 1.32 -22.74 -4.37
N ALA A 113 1.62 -23.06 -5.64
CA ALA A 113 1.88 -22.05 -6.65
C ALA A 113 0.60 -21.34 -7.11
N LEU A 114 -0.56 -22.00 -7.00
CA LEU A 114 -1.83 -21.45 -7.48
C LEU A 114 -2.26 -20.26 -6.61
N HIS A 115 -2.47 -19.12 -7.26
CA HIS A 115 -2.91 -17.91 -6.56
C HIS A 115 -4.22 -18.14 -5.78
N GLY A 116 -4.20 -17.80 -4.49
CA GLY A 116 -5.35 -17.89 -3.61
C GLY A 116 -5.51 -19.22 -2.88
N ILE A 117 -4.52 -20.12 -2.97
CA ILE A 117 -4.34 -21.23 -2.02
C ILE A 117 -3.37 -20.78 -0.91
N GLY A 118 -3.84 -20.78 0.33
CA GLY A 118 -3.00 -20.48 1.50
C GLY A 118 -2.21 -21.70 1.98
N PRO A 119 -1.18 -21.51 2.82
CA PRO A 119 -0.31 -22.60 3.29
C PRO A 119 -1.07 -23.71 4.02
N ARG A 120 -2.12 -23.38 4.78
CA ARG A 120 -2.99 -24.38 5.44
C ARG A 120 -3.78 -25.21 4.44
N GLN A 121 -4.32 -24.58 3.40
CA GLN A 121 -5.09 -25.27 2.37
C GLN A 121 -4.18 -26.16 1.53
N ALA A 122 -2.98 -25.67 1.17
CA ALA A 122 -1.95 -26.46 0.51
C ALA A 122 -1.55 -27.67 1.35
N GLN A 123 -1.36 -27.49 2.67
CA GLN A 123 -1.05 -28.61 3.57
C GLN A 123 -2.16 -29.67 3.57
N VAL A 124 -3.42 -29.26 3.76
CA VAL A 124 -4.57 -30.19 3.71
C VAL A 124 -4.60 -30.92 2.38
N LEU A 125 -4.43 -30.24 1.24
CA LEU A 125 -4.40 -30.90 -0.07
C LEU A 125 -3.27 -31.93 -0.18
N ARG A 126 -2.07 -31.61 0.30
CA ARG A 126 -0.92 -32.52 0.32
C ARG A 126 -1.14 -33.74 1.22
N ASP A 127 -1.77 -33.56 2.38
CA ASP A 127 -2.09 -34.67 3.29
C ASP A 127 -3.03 -35.69 2.64
N TYR A 128 -3.86 -35.25 1.68
CA TYR A 128 -4.72 -36.09 0.85
C TYR A 128 -4.09 -36.48 -0.50
N GLY A 129 -2.77 -36.33 -0.66
CA GLY A 129 -2.01 -36.74 -1.85
C GLY A 129 -2.11 -35.79 -3.05
N VAL A 130 -2.77 -34.64 -2.90
CA VAL A 130 -3.00 -33.66 -3.97
C VAL A 130 -1.85 -32.66 -3.99
N HIS A 131 -0.81 -32.97 -4.78
CA HIS A 131 0.44 -32.19 -4.81
C HIS A 131 0.54 -31.21 -5.99
N CYS A 132 -0.22 -31.41 -7.07
CA CYS A 132 -0.24 -30.49 -8.22
C CYS A 132 -1.65 -30.01 -8.57
N VAL A 133 -1.72 -28.89 -9.29
CA VAL A 133 -2.99 -28.26 -9.68
C VAL A 133 -3.80 -29.14 -10.62
N GLY A 134 -3.16 -29.94 -11.47
CA GLY A 134 -3.84 -30.90 -12.35
C GLY A 134 -4.63 -31.95 -11.57
N LEU A 135 -4.03 -32.51 -10.51
CA LEU A 135 -4.73 -33.43 -9.61
C LEU A 135 -5.91 -32.74 -8.92
N LEU A 136 -5.71 -31.52 -8.43
CA LEU A 136 -6.77 -30.73 -7.81
C LEU A 136 -7.94 -30.46 -8.78
N ALA A 137 -7.63 -30.16 -10.05
CA ALA A 137 -8.62 -29.91 -11.09
C ALA A 137 -9.43 -31.16 -11.47
N ALA A 138 -8.85 -32.36 -11.32
CA ALA A 138 -9.52 -33.63 -11.56
C ALA A 138 -10.48 -34.04 -10.43
N ILE A 139 -10.33 -33.49 -9.23
CA ILE A 139 -11.18 -33.83 -8.08
C ILE A 139 -12.58 -33.22 -8.24
N PRO A 140 -13.66 -33.98 -7.98
CA PRO A 140 -15.01 -33.45 -7.96
C PRO A 140 -15.14 -32.24 -7.02
N PRO A 141 -15.78 -31.12 -7.43
CA PRO A 141 -15.89 -29.92 -6.61
C PRO A 141 -16.50 -30.16 -5.22
N ALA A 142 -17.41 -31.12 -5.09
CA ALA A 142 -18.01 -31.49 -3.80
C ALA A 142 -16.98 -32.07 -2.82
N THR A 143 -16.00 -32.83 -3.31
CA THR A 143 -14.91 -33.39 -2.50
C THR A 143 -13.98 -32.28 -2.01
N VAL A 144 -13.58 -31.36 -2.89
CA VAL A 144 -12.74 -30.20 -2.50
C VAL A 144 -13.45 -29.33 -1.45
N GLN A 145 -14.78 -29.15 -1.58
CA GLN A 145 -15.60 -28.45 -0.59
C GLN A 145 -15.64 -29.14 0.78
N ARG A 146 -15.64 -30.48 0.82
CA ARG A 146 -15.55 -31.22 2.09
C ARG A 146 -14.18 -31.07 2.75
N LEU A 147 -13.11 -31.01 1.97
CA LEU A 147 -11.74 -30.88 2.48
C LEU A 147 -11.41 -29.47 2.99
N LEU A 148 -11.83 -28.45 2.24
CA LEU A 148 -11.42 -27.05 2.49
C LEU A 148 -12.55 -26.15 3.01
N GLY A 149 -13.75 -26.71 3.21
CA GLY A 149 -14.97 -25.99 3.57
C GLY A 149 -15.76 -25.49 2.35
N GLY A 150 -17.06 -25.28 2.51
CA GLY A 150 -18.00 -25.07 1.39
C GLY A 150 -17.62 -23.92 0.44
N ARG A 151 -17.43 -22.70 0.96
CA ARG A 151 -17.10 -21.54 0.09
C ARG A 151 -15.67 -21.62 -0.44
N ALA A 152 -14.71 -21.91 0.43
CA ALA A 152 -13.29 -21.90 0.07
C ALA A 152 -12.93 -23.04 -0.89
N GLY A 153 -13.45 -24.25 -0.64
CA GLY A 153 -13.21 -25.39 -1.52
C GLY A 153 -13.82 -25.23 -2.90
N ARG A 154 -15.00 -24.59 -3.02
CA ARG A 154 -15.56 -24.23 -4.33
C ARG A 154 -14.63 -23.30 -5.10
N GLN A 155 -14.17 -22.22 -4.47
CA GLN A 155 -13.26 -21.26 -5.09
C GLN A 155 -11.94 -21.93 -5.52
N VAL A 156 -11.38 -22.79 -4.68
CA VAL A 156 -10.14 -23.52 -4.99
C VAL A 156 -10.33 -24.48 -6.17
N ALA A 157 -11.46 -25.19 -6.22
CA ALA A 157 -11.79 -26.08 -7.33
C ALA A 157 -11.98 -25.33 -8.66
N ASP A 158 -12.62 -24.16 -8.63
CA ASP A 158 -12.79 -23.31 -9.84
C ASP A 158 -11.43 -22.78 -10.32
N ARG A 159 -10.62 -22.26 -9.39
CA ARG A 159 -9.28 -21.73 -9.66
C ARG A 159 -8.33 -22.75 -10.27
N ALA A 160 -8.39 -24.00 -9.80
CA ALA A 160 -7.58 -25.08 -10.35
C ALA A 160 -7.89 -25.37 -11.84
N ARG A 161 -9.11 -25.04 -12.28
CA ARG A 161 -9.55 -25.11 -13.69
C ARG A 161 -9.37 -23.78 -14.43
N GLY A 162 -8.68 -22.81 -13.84
CA GLY A 162 -8.48 -21.47 -14.41
C GLY A 162 -9.68 -20.54 -14.30
N ILE A 163 -10.78 -20.98 -13.67
CA ILE A 163 -12.02 -20.23 -13.56
C ILE A 163 -11.93 -19.27 -12.38
N ASP A 164 -12.07 -17.98 -12.66
CA ASP A 164 -12.11 -16.93 -11.65
C ASP A 164 -13.06 -15.81 -12.11
N PRO A 165 -14.29 -15.74 -11.57
CA PRO A 165 -15.29 -14.79 -12.02
C PRO A 165 -15.07 -13.38 -11.47
N ARG A 166 -14.05 -13.16 -10.63
CA ARG A 166 -13.79 -11.85 -10.02
C ARG A 166 -13.45 -10.83 -11.11
N PRO A 167 -14.15 -9.68 -11.19
CA PRO A 167 -13.72 -8.59 -12.05
C PRO A 167 -12.51 -7.88 -11.44
N VAL A 168 -11.73 -7.21 -12.29
CA VAL A 168 -10.80 -6.17 -11.81
C VAL A 168 -11.65 -4.97 -11.44
N ALA A 169 -11.67 -4.61 -10.16
CA ALA A 169 -12.46 -3.50 -9.66
C ALA A 169 -11.57 -2.25 -9.56
N PRO A 170 -11.85 -1.16 -10.30
CA PRO A 170 -11.08 0.07 -10.21
C PRO A 170 -10.89 0.50 -8.75
N ARG A 171 -9.64 0.54 -8.31
CA ARG A 171 -9.30 0.92 -6.93
C ARG A 171 -7.98 1.66 -6.96
N ALA A 172 -8.05 2.97 -6.74
CA ALA A 172 -6.87 3.77 -6.51
C ALA A 172 -6.20 3.39 -5.19
N LEU A 173 -4.88 3.57 -5.10
CA LEU A 173 -4.20 3.58 -3.82
C LEU A 173 -4.79 4.73 -2.98
N PRO A 174 -5.14 4.52 -1.69
CA PRO A 174 -5.59 5.62 -0.85
C PRO A 174 -4.58 6.76 -0.91
N ALA A 175 -5.08 7.99 -1.02
CA ALA A 175 -4.21 9.14 -0.94
C ALA A 175 -3.49 9.12 0.42
N SER A 176 -2.22 9.50 0.41
CA SER A 176 -1.37 9.59 1.58
C SER A 176 -0.48 10.83 1.49
N ALA A 177 -0.06 11.34 2.64
CA ALA A 177 0.87 12.46 2.75
C ALA A 177 1.89 12.13 3.83
N SER A 178 3.17 12.33 3.56
CA SER A 178 4.24 12.04 4.52
C SER A 178 5.20 13.21 4.64
N VAL A 179 5.76 13.34 5.82
CA VAL A 179 6.80 14.31 6.17
C VAL A 179 7.86 13.57 6.97
N SER A 180 9.12 13.89 6.73
CA SER A 180 10.24 13.18 7.38
C SER A 180 11.32 14.15 7.82
N ARG A 181 12.06 13.74 8.83
CA ARG A 181 13.23 14.45 9.35
C ARG A 181 14.35 13.46 9.60
N THR A 182 15.53 13.75 9.05
CA THR A 182 16.78 13.07 9.38
C THR A 182 17.50 13.86 10.47
N PHE A 183 18.07 13.16 11.46
CA PHE A 183 18.85 13.81 12.50
C PHE A 183 20.30 14.01 12.02
N PRO A 184 20.91 15.18 12.28
CA PRO A 184 22.31 15.43 11.90
C PRO A 184 23.30 14.60 12.72
N ARG A 185 22.90 14.16 13.92
CA ARG A 185 23.63 13.21 14.77
C ARG A 185 22.62 12.23 15.34
N ASP A 186 22.97 10.94 15.38
CA ASP A 186 22.08 9.91 15.91
C ASP A 186 21.70 10.24 17.36
N THR A 187 20.40 10.30 17.65
CA THR A 187 19.90 10.81 18.94
C THR A 187 19.19 9.75 19.76
N LEU A 188 19.42 9.77 21.07
CA LEU A 188 18.65 9.04 22.10
C LEU A 188 17.82 9.98 22.98
N ASP A 189 17.90 11.29 22.73
CA ASP A 189 17.20 12.27 23.55
C ASP A 189 15.70 12.27 23.23
N GLY A 190 14.92 11.73 24.17
CA GLY A 190 13.47 11.68 24.06
C GLY A 190 12.82 13.06 23.94
N ALA A 191 13.41 14.11 24.51
CA ALA A 191 12.87 15.47 24.40
C ALA A 191 13.06 16.01 22.98
N ALA A 192 14.28 15.90 22.42
CA ALA A 192 14.55 16.27 21.03
C ALA A 192 13.69 15.48 20.03
N VAL A 193 13.48 14.18 20.28
CA VAL A 193 12.63 13.31 19.46
C VAL A 193 11.17 13.75 19.49
N ARG A 194 10.62 14.06 20.67
CA ARG A 194 9.24 14.56 20.79
C ARG A 194 9.06 15.93 20.15
N ALA A 195 10.05 16.82 20.28
CA ALA A 195 10.03 18.13 19.63
C ALA A 195 10.06 17.98 18.10
N ALA A 196 10.91 17.10 17.56
CA ALA A 196 10.96 16.78 16.14
C ALA A 196 9.64 16.17 15.64
N LEU A 197 9.04 15.27 16.42
CA LEU A 197 7.75 14.67 16.07
C LEU A 197 6.62 15.71 16.03
N LEU A 198 6.60 16.65 16.99
CA LEU A 198 5.61 17.73 17.00
C LEU A 198 5.74 18.64 15.77
N ASP A 199 6.97 18.98 15.37
CA ASP A 199 7.23 19.76 14.15
C ASP A 199 6.71 19.03 12.89
N LEU A 200 6.92 17.71 12.81
CA LEU A 200 6.36 16.87 11.74
C LEU A 200 4.83 16.84 11.78
N VAL A 201 4.20 16.74 12.95
CA VAL A 201 2.73 16.79 13.08
C VAL A 201 2.17 18.08 12.49
N VAL A 202 2.72 19.23 12.91
CA VAL A 202 2.25 20.54 12.44
C VAL A 202 2.48 20.70 10.93
N THR A 203 3.61 20.22 10.42
CA THR A 203 3.91 20.27 8.99
C THR A 203 2.95 19.40 8.18
N LEU A 204 2.67 18.18 8.66
CA LEU A 204 1.71 17.27 8.03
C LEU A 204 0.30 17.85 8.04
N ALA A 205 -0.14 18.38 9.19
CA ALA A 205 -1.46 18.96 9.37
C ALA A 205 -1.68 20.17 8.44
N LEU A 206 -0.70 21.09 8.38
CA LEU A 206 -0.71 22.20 7.43
C LEU A 206 -0.79 21.71 5.98
N GLN A 207 -0.03 20.67 5.62
CA GLN A 207 -0.05 20.08 4.29
C GLN A 207 -1.41 19.48 3.94
N LEU A 208 -2.06 18.80 4.90
CA LEU A 208 -3.41 18.25 4.73
C LEU A 208 -4.45 19.36 4.55
N ARG A 209 -4.44 20.39 5.41
CA ARG A 209 -5.36 21.53 5.31
C ARG A 209 -5.21 22.29 3.99
N ARG A 210 -3.96 22.53 3.53
CA ARG A 210 -3.69 23.16 2.21
C ARG A 210 -4.22 22.35 1.04
N ARG A 211 -4.31 21.03 1.18
CA ARG A 211 -4.86 20.12 0.17
C ARG A 211 -6.37 19.91 0.31
N GLY A 212 -7.01 20.53 1.30
CA GLY A 212 -8.42 20.27 1.62
C GLY A 212 -8.66 18.80 1.96
N GLN A 213 -7.71 18.16 2.65
CA GLN A 213 -7.73 16.74 3.00
C GLN A 213 -7.67 16.54 4.52
N ALA A 214 -8.15 15.39 4.98
CA ALA A 214 -8.05 14.93 6.36
C ALA A 214 -7.59 13.47 6.40
N ALA A 215 -6.76 13.12 7.38
CA ALA A 215 -6.21 11.77 7.52
C ALA A 215 -7.03 10.93 8.50
N ARG A 216 -7.30 9.67 8.17
CA ARG A 216 -7.95 8.72 9.07
C ARG A 216 -6.97 7.76 9.74
N GLY A 217 -5.82 7.54 9.11
CA GLY A 217 -4.71 6.80 9.68
C GLY A 217 -3.48 7.69 9.87
N LEU A 218 -2.69 7.36 10.88
CA LEU A 218 -1.38 7.96 11.12
C LEU A 218 -0.36 6.84 11.31
N THR A 219 0.68 6.85 10.48
CA THR A 219 1.81 5.92 10.54
C THR A 219 3.07 6.65 10.99
N LEU A 220 3.72 6.12 12.02
CA LEU A 220 5.01 6.59 12.52
C LEU A 220 6.08 5.56 12.16
N THR A 221 7.10 6.00 11.43
CA THR A 221 8.27 5.19 11.07
C THR A 221 9.51 5.81 11.73
N LEU A 222 10.23 4.99 12.49
CA LEU A 222 11.47 5.34 13.19
C LEU A 222 12.61 4.55 12.56
N ARG A 223 13.69 5.25 12.17
CA ARG A 223 14.90 4.62 11.63
C ARG A 223 16.02 4.69 12.67
N PHE A 224 16.61 3.56 13.01
CA PHE A 224 17.66 3.46 14.02
C PHE A 224 19.06 3.43 13.40
N ALA A 225 20.06 3.80 14.19
CA ALA A 225 21.46 3.54 13.91
C ALA A 225 21.66 2.03 13.86
N GLY A 226 22.16 1.50 12.73
CA GLY A 226 22.19 0.07 12.43
C GLY A 226 21.19 -0.36 11.33
N GLY A 227 20.41 0.56 10.79
CA GLY A 227 19.58 0.32 9.59
C GLY A 227 18.25 -0.38 9.86
N THR A 228 17.93 -0.68 11.12
CA THR A 228 16.62 -1.23 11.49
C THR A 228 15.56 -0.13 11.48
N THR A 229 14.33 -0.52 11.16
CA THR A 229 13.17 0.37 11.15
C THR A 229 12.06 -0.18 12.04
N TRP A 230 11.44 0.70 12.82
CA TRP A 230 10.20 0.41 13.52
C TRP A 230 9.08 1.22 12.87
N GLU A 231 7.97 0.57 12.55
CA GLU A 231 6.82 1.20 11.92
C GLU A 231 5.54 0.78 12.62
N LYS A 232 4.67 1.75 12.89
CA LYS A 232 3.35 1.46 13.46
C LYS A 232 2.30 2.44 12.96
N THR A 233 1.17 1.89 12.56
CA THR A 233 -0.03 2.63 12.15
C THR A 233 -1.09 2.58 13.24
N ARG A 234 -1.77 3.71 13.47
CA ARG A 234 -3.01 3.80 14.23
C ARG A 234 -4.05 4.58 13.45
N ARG A 235 -5.33 4.30 13.72
CA ARG A 235 -6.45 5.02 13.10
C ARG A 235 -7.11 5.95 14.10
N LEU A 236 -7.52 7.11 13.61
CA LEU A 236 -8.42 8.00 14.32
C LEU A 236 -9.85 7.47 14.21
N PRO A 237 -10.72 7.72 15.21
CA PRO A 237 -12.15 7.45 15.11
C PRO A 237 -12.80 8.21 13.94
N GLU A 238 -12.37 9.46 13.76
CA GLU A 238 -12.81 10.36 12.69
C GLU A 238 -11.58 10.93 11.96
N ALA A 239 -11.69 11.14 10.65
CA ALA A 239 -10.58 11.70 9.90
C ALA A 239 -10.34 13.15 10.31
N SER A 240 -9.09 13.54 10.54
CA SER A 240 -8.74 14.88 11.01
C SER A 240 -7.50 15.44 10.30
N ALA A 241 -7.47 16.77 10.19
CA ALA A 241 -6.32 17.55 9.75
C ALA A 241 -5.84 18.52 10.85
N HIS A 242 -6.32 18.35 12.09
CA HIS A 242 -6.00 19.22 13.21
C HIS A 242 -4.73 18.79 13.92
N ASP A 243 -3.95 19.77 14.38
CA ASP A 243 -2.65 19.51 14.97
C ASP A 243 -2.81 18.66 16.22
N ASP A 244 -3.83 18.92 17.04
CA ASP A 244 -4.07 18.22 18.31
C ASP A 244 -4.49 16.76 18.17
N ASP A 245 -5.35 16.43 17.21
CA ASP A 245 -5.79 15.06 16.96
C ASP A 245 -4.61 14.21 16.49
N LEU A 246 -3.84 14.74 15.53
CA LEU A 246 -2.66 14.10 14.98
C LEU A 246 -1.54 14.01 16.02
N ARG A 247 -1.32 15.06 16.82
CA ARG A 247 -0.32 15.09 17.90
C ARG A 247 -0.62 14.04 18.97
N THR A 248 -1.88 13.96 19.41
CA THR A 248 -2.30 13.00 20.42
C THR A 248 -2.04 11.57 19.94
N LEU A 249 -2.34 11.27 18.68
CA LEU A 249 -2.09 9.95 18.11
C LEU A 249 -0.59 9.67 17.89
N ALA A 250 0.17 10.66 17.42
CA ALA A 250 1.61 10.57 17.25
C ALA A 250 2.34 10.30 18.58
N TYR A 251 1.91 10.94 19.67
CA TYR A 251 2.48 10.71 20.99
C TYR A 251 2.15 9.30 21.52
N ARG A 252 0.93 8.80 21.30
CA ARG A 252 0.62 7.40 21.63
C ARG A 252 1.49 6.41 20.84
N LEU A 253 1.80 6.72 19.58
CA LEU A 253 2.69 5.91 18.74
C LEU A 253 4.13 5.91 19.26
N ILE A 254 4.70 7.08 19.59
CA ILE A 254 6.08 7.17 20.09
C ILE A 254 6.22 6.53 21.49
N ASP A 255 5.20 6.66 22.34
CA ASP A 255 5.18 6.03 23.66
C ASP A 255 5.17 4.49 23.53
N ALA A 256 4.39 3.97 22.58
CA ALA A 256 4.34 2.53 22.28
C ALA A 256 5.63 1.99 21.65
N ALA A 257 6.47 2.84 21.06
CA ALA A 257 7.76 2.43 20.51
C ALA A 257 8.78 2.10 21.61
N GLY A 258 8.62 2.65 22.82
CA GLY A 258 9.47 2.34 23.98
C GLY A 258 10.96 2.59 23.71
N LEU A 259 11.34 3.83 23.39
CA LEU A 259 12.67 4.29 22.94
C LEU A 259 13.86 4.10 23.92
N GLN A 260 13.87 3.05 24.73
CA GLN A 260 14.79 2.91 25.87
C GLN A 260 16.27 2.72 25.45
N ARG A 261 16.60 2.29 24.22
CA ARG A 261 18.00 1.93 23.85
C ARG A 261 18.45 2.19 22.40
N GLY A 262 17.59 2.67 21.51
CA GLY A 262 17.92 2.79 20.08
C GLY A 262 18.20 4.23 19.64
N ARG A 263 19.42 4.53 19.17
CA ARG A 263 19.73 5.84 18.58
C ARG A 263 18.98 6.01 17.27
N LEU A 264 18.28 7.12 17.09
CA LEU A 264 17.49 7.42 15.89
C LEU A 264 18.30 8.22 14.87
N THR A 265 18.25 7.79 13.61
CA THR A 265 18.78 8.50 12.45
C THR A 265 17.70 9.31 11.75
N GLY A 266 16.42 8.96 11.90
CA GLY A 266 15.32 9.70 11.30
C GLY A 266 13.93 9.26 11.75
N ILE A 267 12.97 10.15 11.52
CA ILE A 267 11.55 9.99 11.85
C ILE A 267 10.73 10.37 10.62
N THR A 268 9.76 9.54 10.26
CA THR A 268 8.78 9.83 9.22
C THR A 268 7.38 9.72 9.83
N LEU A 269 6.54 10.72 9.56
CA LEU A 269 5.13 10.72 9.91
C LEU A 269 4.31 10.72 8.62
N LYS A 270 3.35 9.83 8.52
CA LYS A 270 2.51 9.65 7.33
C LYS A 270 1.03 9.65 7.70
N GLY A 271 0.26 10.53 7.07
CA GLY A 271 -1.20 10.50 7.06
C GLY A 271 -1.70 9.53 5.98
N ASP A 272 -2.51 8.57 6.40
CA ASP A 272 -3.09 7.50 5.59
C ASP A 272 -4.60 7.67 5.44
N ASP A 273 -5.16 7.06 4.39
CA ASP A 273 -6.60 7.03 4.14
C ASP A 273 -7.17 8.45 4.10
N LEU A 274 -6.51 9.30 3.29
CA LEU A 274 -6.87 10.70 3.18
C LEU A 274 -8.22 10.84 2.48
N ILE A 275 -9.11 11.60 3.09
CA ILE A 275 -10.42 11.97 2.53
C ILE A 275 -10.51 13.46 2.29
N ALA A 276 -11.42 13.88 1.42
CA ALA A 276 -11.71 15.30 1.24
C ALA A 276 -12.29 15.88 2.53
N ALA A 277 -11.86 17.09 2.91
CA ALA A 277 -12.31 17.76 4.13
C ALA A 277 -13.83 17.91 4.17
N GLY A 278 -14.48 18.20 3.04
CA GLY A 278 -15.95 18.29 2.96
C GLY A 278 -16.70 16.96 3.15
N GLN A 279 -15.99 15.82 3.25
CA GLN A 279 -16.57 14.51 3.59
C GLN A 279 -16.31 14.13 5.06
N VAL A 280 -15.54 14.92 5.79
CA VAL A 280 -15.39 14.78 7.24
C VAL A 280 -16.70 15.28 7.85
N ALA A 281 -17.30 14.48 8.73
CA ALA A 281 -18.44 14.97 9.50
C ALA A 281 -17.94 16.11 10.41
N GLU A 282 -18.40 17.34 10.14
CA GLU A 282 -18.16 18.46 11.05
C GLU A 282 -19.01 18.25 12.30
N GLN A 283 -18.40 17.63 13.32
CA GLN A 283 -19.03 17.59 14.63
C GLN A 283 -18.90 18.99 15.25
N ILE A 284 -20.04 19.67 15.44
CA ILE A 284 -20.12 20.90 16.23
C ILE A 284 -19.56 20.57 17.62
N SER A 285 -18.38 21.10 17.93
CA SER A 285 -17.74 20.86 19.20
C SER A 285 -18.23 21.89 20.20
N PHE A 286 -18.92 21.46 21.25
CA PHE A 286 -19.26 22.34 22.38
C PHE A 286 -18.06 22.64 23.29
N ASP A 287 -16.86 22.17 22.94
CA ASP A 287 -15.62 22.45 23.66
C ASP A 287 -14.99 23.75 23.14
N ARG A 288 -15.22 24.84 23.88
CA ARG A 288 -14.66 26.16 23.59
C ARG A 288 -13.12 26.18 23.53
N ALA A 289 -12.44 25.29 24.26
CA ALA A 289 -10.98 25.22 24.21
C ALA A 289 -10.51 24.62 22.89
N ARG A 290 -11.25 23.63 22.36
CA ARG A 290 -11.01 23.08 21.01
C ARG A 290 -11.28 24.13 19.95
N GLU A 291 -12.41 24.84 20.02
CA GLU A 291 -12.74 25.91 19.07
C GLU A 291 -11.66 27.00 19.03
N ALA A 292 -11.18 27.45 20.19
CA ALA A 292 -10.11 28.45 20.24
C ALA A 292 -8.80 27.97 19.58
N ARG A 293 -8.47 26.67 19.72
CA ARG A 293 -7.30 26.07 19.05
C ARG A 293 -7.49 25.99 17.54
N LEU A 294 -8.68 25.62 17.07
CA LEU A 294 -9.00 25.59 15.64
C LEU A 294 -8.82 26.97 14.99
N VAL A 295 -9.34 28.02 15.64
CA VAL A 295 -9.15 29.40 15.18
C VAL A 295 -7.67 29.79 15.18
N ALA A 296 -6.92 29.38 16.21
CA ALA A 296 -5.48 29.65 16.29
C ALA A 296 -4.68 28.94 15.19
N GLU A 297 -5.04 27.70 14.83
CA GLU A 297 -4.46 26.97 13.70
C GLU A 297 -4.68 27.72 12.39
N GLU A 298 -5.91 28.16 12.11
CA GLU A 298 -6.25 28.90 10.90
C GLU A 298 -5.51 30.24 10.79
N VAL A 299 -5.43 30.99 11.91
CA VAL A 299 -4.64 32.23 11.98
C VAL A 299 -3.16 31.95 11.73
N SER A 300 -2.61 30.92 12.37
CA SER A 300 -1.20 30.54 12.21
C SER A 300 -0.88 30.16 10.77
N ASP A 301 -1.80 29.46 10.10
CA ASP A 301 -1.65 29.06 8.71
C ASP A 301 -1.69 30.25 7.75
N ARG A 302 -2.57 31.23 7.99
CA ARG A 302 -2.60 32.50 7.23
C ARG A 302 -1.30 33.28 7.38
N ILE A 303 -0.74 33.34 8.60
CA ILE A 303 0.55 34.00 8.84
C ILE A 303 1.67 33.28 8.09
N ARG A 304 1.72 31.94 8.14
CA ARG A 304 2.71 31.16 7.39
C ARG A 304 2.57 31.32 5.88
N ALA A 305 1.35 31.45 5.36
CA ALA A 305 1.11 31.70 3.95
C ALA A 305 1.66 33.07 3.50
N LYS A 306 1.51 34.10 4.34
CA LYS A 306 1.93 35.46 4.03
C LYS A 306 3.43 35.73 4.25
N PHE A 307 4.03 35.14 5.28
CA PHE A 307 5.39 35.49 5.72
C PHE A 307 6.39 34.33 5.65
N GLY A 308 5.94 33.13 5.27
CA GLY A 308 6.77 31.95 5.10
C GLY A 308 6.66 30.92 6.24
N PRO A 309 7.10 29.68 5.99
CA PRO A 309 6.81 28.53 6.85
C PRO A 309 7.56 28.53 8.20
N SER A 310 8.65 29.30 8.32
CA SER A 310 9.46 29.36 9.55
C SER A 310 9.03 30.42 10.56
N VAL A 311 8.04 31.26 10.23
CA VAL A 311 7.66 32.42 11.04
C VAL A 311 6.92 32.03 12.32
N ILE A 312 6.13 30.96 12.29
CA ILE A 312 5.45 30.41 13.47
C ILE A 312 5.75 28.92 13.60
N ARG A 313 6.34 28.54 14.72
CA ARG A 313 6.64 27.15 15.09
C ARG A 313 6.25 26.89 16.55
N PRO A 314 5.96 25.63 16.93
CA PRO A 314 5.70 25.29 18.33
C PRO A 314 6.88 25.71 19.21
N ALA A 315 6.60 26.31 20.37
CA ALA A 315 7.64 26.87 21.24
C ALA A 315 8.71 25.84 21.64
N THR A 316 8.32 24.58 21.83
CA THR A 316 9.21 23.46 22.13
C THR A 316 10.23 23.15 21.02
N THR A 317 9.99 23.59 19.78
CA THR A 317 10.94 23.43 18.66
C THR A 317 11.99 24.55 18.59
N LEU A 318 11.78 25.64 19.34
CA LEU A 318 12.68 26.80 19.40
C LEU A 318 13.68 26.72 20.56
N LEU A 319 13.49 25.77 21.49
CA LEU A 319 14.44 25.52 22.57
C LEU A 319 15.71 24.89 21.97
N ARG A 320 16.72 25.74 21.72
CA ARG A 320 18.09 25.29 21.48
C ARG A 320 18.55 24.57 22.75
N VAL A 321 18.75 23.25 22.64
CA VAL A 321 19.62 22.53 23.58
C VAL A 321 21.03 23.04 23.32
N SER A 322 21.51 23.88 24.23
CA SER A 322 22.91 24.26 24.40
C SER A 322 23.74 23.04 24.80
#